data_AF-A0A150N725-F1
#
_entry.id   AF-A0A150N725-F1
#
_cell.length_a   1.000
_cell.length_b   1.000
_cell.length_c   1.000
_cell.angle_alpha   90.00
_cell.angle_beta   90.00
_cell.angle_gamma   90.00
#
_symmetry.space_group_name_H-M   'P 1'
#
loop_
_entity.id
_entity.type
_entity.pdbx_description
1 polymer ?
#
loop_
_entity_poly.entity_id
_entity_poly.type
_entity_poly.pdbx_seq_one_letter_code
_entity_poly.pdbx_strand_id
1 'polypeptide(L)'
;MVITEKAKTFITKVMEENEADTLRFTFEGAGCCGPQLGLSLDNPQTTDRLKNINGIQVAINEQMASIIEGVTFDAEETGEGVQFVLLGLNQCC
;
A
#
# COMPACT_ATOMS: atom_id res chain seq x y z
N MET A 1 7.02 -3.69 6.33
CA MET A 1 6.65 -2.94 5.14
C MET A 1 7.81 -2.04 4.77
N VAL A 2 8.19 -2.04 3.51
CA VAL A 2 9.14 -1.09 2.93
C VAL A 2 8.43 -0.35 1.80
N ILE A 3 8.63 0.95 1.65
CA ILE A 3 8.22 1.71 0.47
C ILE A 3 9.50 2.08 -0.27
N THR A 4 9.59 1.77 -1.56
CA THR A 4 10.76 2.17 -2.36
C THR A 4 10.75 3.68 -2.62
N GLU A 5 11.90 4.26 -2.94
CA GLU A 5 11.98 5.69 -3.30
C GLU A 5 11.16 6.01 -4.56
N LYS A 6 11.08 5.05 -5.50
CA LYS A 6 10.26 5.17 -6.69
C LYS A 6 8.78 5.24 -6.30
N ALA A 7 8.28 4.27 -5.54
CA ALA A 7 6.90 4.28 -5.04
C ALA A 7 6.60 5.55 -4.24
N LYS A 8 7.48 5.94 -3.32
CA LYS A 8 7.33 7.17 -2.53
C LYS A 8 7.09 8.40 -3.40
N THR A 9 7.90 8.57 -4.45
CA THR A 9 7.78 9.72 -5.36
C THR A 9 6.41 9.77 -6.01
N PHE A 10 5.90 8.64 -6.49
CA PHE A 10 4.57 8.56 -7.09
C PHE A 10 3.45 8.73 -6.07
N ILE A 11 3.52 8.05 -4.93
CA ILE A 11 2.51 8.15 -3.86
C ILE A 11 2.38 9.60 -3.40
N THR A 12 3.49 10.27 -3.09
CA THR A 12 3.48 11.64 -2.60
C THR A 12 2.84 12.58 -3.62
N LYS A 13 3.16 12.41 -4.91
CA LYS A 13 2.54 13.18 -5.98
C LYS A 13 1.03 12.95 -6.05
N VAL A 14 0.57 11.70 -6.04
CA VAL A 14 -0.86 11.38 -6.10
C VAL A 14 -1.59 11.88 -4.85
N MET A 15 -0.96 11.80 -3.68
CA MET A 15 -1.47 12.35 -2.42
C MET A 15 -1.64 13.87 -2.49
N GLU A 16 -0.64 14.59 -2.99
CA GLU A 16 -0.70 16.04 -3.21
C GLU A 16 -1.81 16.42 -4.21
N GLU A 17 -1.92 15.68 -5.32
CA GLU A 17 -2.94 15.92 -6.35
C GLU A 17 -4.38 15.67 -5.86
N ASN A 18 -4.55 14.79 -4.87
CA ASN A 18 -5.85 14.43 -4.30
C ASN A 18 -6.11 15.08 -2.92
N GLU A 19 -5.23 16.01 -2.48
CA GLU A 19 -5.31 16.66 -1.17
C GLU A 19 -5.46 15.64 -0.02
N ALA A 20 -4.77 14.49 -0.13
CA ALA A 20 -4.87 13.38 0.80
C ALA A 20 -3.61 13.26 1.64
N ASP A 21 -3.78 13.12 2.95
CA ASP A 21 -2.67 13.01 3.89
C ASP A 21 -2.36 11.56 4.30
N THR A 22 -3.20 10.60 3.94
CA THR A 22 -3.07 9.20 4.35
C THR A 22 -3.22 8.25 3.17
N LEU A 23 -2.28 7.31 3.06
CA LEU A 23 -2.39 6.12 2.21
C LEU A 23 -2.95 4.97 3.05
N ARG A 24 -4.08 4.38 2.64
CA ARG A 24 -4.76 3.34 3.39
C ARG A 24 -4.73 2.00 2.68
N PHE A 25 -4.36 0.96 3.42
CA PHE A 25 -4.37 -0.43 2.96
C PHE A 25 -5.54 -1.19 3.58
N THR A 26 -6.41 -1.76 2.74
CA THR A 26 -7.63 -2.49 3.14
C THR A 26 -7.60 -3.95 2.69
N PHE A 27 -8.20 -4.83 3.48
CA PHE A 27 -8.35 -6.23 3.11
C PHE A 27 -9.63 -6.38 2.29
N GLU A 28 -9.50 -6.67 1.00
CA GLU A 28 -10.64 -6.77 0.08
C GLU A 28 -11.18 -8.20 -0.01
N GLY A 29 -10.44 -9.20 0.47
CA GLY A 29 -10.88 -10.58 0.52
C GLY A 29 -9.75 -11.59 0.42
N ALA A 30 -10.08 -12.87 0.38
CA ALA A 30 -9.12 -13.94 0.08
C ALA A 30 -9.46 -14.51 -1.31
N GLY A 31 -8.57 -14.28 -2.27
CA GLY A 31 -8.65 -14.88 -3.60
C GLY A 31 -8.00 -16.27 -3.63
N CYS A 32 -8.04 -16.90 -4.81
CA CYS A 32 -7.44 -18.22 -5.05
C CYS A 32 -5.93 -18.26 -4.73
N CYS A 33 -5.21 -17.15 -4.90
CA CYS A 33 -3.76 -17.06 -4.71
C CYS A 33 -3.32 -16.25 -3.47
N GLY A 34 -4.25 -15.92 -2.57
CA GLY A 34 -3.92 -15.21 -1.33
C GLY A 34 -4.82 -14.00 -1.03
N PRO A 35 -4.49 -13.24 0.03
CA PRO A 35 -5.23 -12.05 0.40
C PRO A 35 -5.21 -11.01 -0.75
N GLN A 36 -6.38 -10.52 -1.10
CA GLN A 36 -6.56 -9.34 -1.95
C GLN A 36 -6.47 -8.10 -1.07
N LEU A 37 -5.63 -7.17 -1.52
CA LEU A 37 -5.33 -5.93 -0.82
C LEU A 37 -5.88 -4.78 -1.66
N GLY A 38 -6.60 -3.89 -1.00
CA GLY A 38 -7.05 -2.62 -1.54
C GLY A 38 -6.11 -1.51 -1.11
N LEU A 39 -5.98 -0.52 -1.98
CA LEU A 39 -5.21 0.69 -1.76
C LEU A 39 -6.11 1.89 -2.03
N SER A 40 -6.23 2.78 -1.05
CA SER A 40 -7.02 4.00 -1.20
C SER A 40 -6.36 5.19 -0.52
N LEU A 41 -6.75 6.40 -0.94
CA LEU A 41 -6.42 7.65 -0.28
C LEU A 41 -7.60 8.03 0.61
N ASP A 42 -7.59 7.51 1.83
CA ASP A 42 -8.69 7.63 2.77
C ASP A 42 -8.17 7.97 4.16
N ASN A 43 -9.05 8.60 4.95
CA ASN A 43 -8.79 8.85 6.35
C ASN A 43 -8.61 7.52 7.13
N PRO A 44 -7.70 7.48 8.11
CA PRO A 44 -7.54 6.34 8.98
C PRO A 44 -8.85 5.98 9.70
N GLN A 45 -9.12 4.69 9.83
CA GLN A 45 -10.20 4.18 10.68
C GLN A 45 -9.68 3.86 12.08
N THR A 46 -10.58 3.80 13.06
CA THR A 46 -10.23 3.51 14.47
C THR A 46 -9.51 2.17 14.65
N THR A 47 -9.77 1.22 13.76
CA THR A 47 -9.15 -0.11 13.76
C THR A 47 -7.85 -0.18 12.96
N ASP A 48 -7.42 0.91 12.33
CA ASP A 48 -6.23 0.89 11.51
C ASP A 48 -4.97 1.15 12.36
N ARG A 49 -3.89 0.44 12.05
CA ARG A 49 -2.56 0.73 12.57
C ARG A 49 -1.93 1.83 11.73
N LEU A 50 -1.71 2.97 12.36
CA LEU A 50 -0.97 4.07 11.76
C LEU A 50 0.54 3.81 11.81
N LYS A 51 1.19 3.97 10.66
CA LYS A 51 2.65 3.94 10.54
C LYS A 51 3.11 5.14 9.71
N ASN A 52 4.24 5.72 10.07
CA ASN A 52 4.94 6.65 9.20
C ASN A 52 6.08 5.88 8.52
N ILE A 53 6.02 5.76 7.18
CA ILE A 53 6.99 5.01 6.39
C ILE A 53 7.53 5.94 5.32
N ASN A 54 8.83 6.21 5.37
CA ASN A 54 9.52 7.16 4.48
C ASN A 54 8.89 8.56 4.41
N GLY A 55 8.22 9.01 5.47
CA GLY A 55 7.54 10.30 5.54
C GLY A 55 6.08 10.26 5.09
N ILE A 56 5.58 9.10 4.63
CA ILE A 56 4.18 8.91 4.24
C ILE A 56 3.42 8.36 5.44
N GLN A 57 2.27 8.97 5.75
CA GLN A 57 1.34 8.43 6.73
C GLN A 57 0.54 7.30 6.09
N VAL A 58 0.70 6.10 6.64
CA VAL A 58 0.10 4.87 6.17
C VAL A 58 -0.87 4.34 7.22
N ALA A 59 -2.13 4.14 6.84
CA ALA A 59 -3.14 3.47 7.64
C ALA A 59 -3.30 2.02 7.17
N ILE A 60 -3.07 1.07 8.07
CA ILE A 60 -3.10 -0.36 7.74
C ILE A 60 -4.24 -1.00 8.49
N ASN A 61 -5.20 -1.61 7.78
CA ASN A 61 -6.24 -2.37 8.45
C ASN A 61 -5.65 -3.48 9.34
N GLU A 62 -6.12 -3.59 10.59
CA GLU A 62 -5.61 -4.54 11.59
C GLU A 62 -5.51 -5.98 11.05
N GLN A 63 -6.48 -6.40 10.23
CA GLN A 63 -6.55 -7.78 9.70
C GLN A 63 -5.38 -8.13 8.78
N MET A 64 -4.74 -7.12 8.18
CA MET A 64 -3.58 -7.31 7.31
C MET A 64 -2.27 -6.81 7.89
N ALA A 65 -2.27 -6.29 9.12
CA ALA A 65 -1.09 -5.68 9.72
C ALA A 65 0.12 -6.63 9.74
N SER A 66 -0.12 -7.91 10.06
CA SER A 66 0.93 -8.95 10.05
C SER A 66 1.38 -9.34 8.64
N ILE A 67 0.48 -9.24 7.65
CA ILE A 67 0.76 -9.58 6.25
C ILE A 67 1.66 -8.50 5.64
N ILE A 68 1.29 -7.22 5.80
CA ILE A 68 1.99 -6.10 5.17
C ILE A 68 3.39 -5.85 5.78
N GLU A 69 3.67 -6.39 6.97
CA GLU A 69 4.97 -6.25 7.60
C GLU A 69 6.11 -6.88 6.80
N GLY A 70 5.85 -7.94 6.03
CA GLY A 70 6.83 -8.59 5.16
C GLY A 70 6.91 -8.03 3.74
N VAL A 71 6.11 -7.02 3.41
CA VAL A 71 5.91 -6.59 2.01
C VAL A 71 6.73 -5.37 1.66
N THR A 72 7.22 -5.32 0.43
CA THR A 72 7.79 -4.12 -0.19
C THR A 72 6.78 -3.55 -1.18
N PHE A 73 6.39 -2.29 -0.99
CA PHE A 73 5.58 -1.54 -1.92
C PHE A 73 6.48 -0.77 -2.88
N ASP A 74 6.38 -1.11 -4.16
CA ASP A 74 7.18 -0.53 -5.24
C ASP A 74 6.27 0.03 -6.35
N ALA A 75 6.85 0.77 -7.27
CA ALA A 75 6.19 1.23 -8.48
C ALA A 75 7.03 0.86 -9.70
N GLU A 76 6.40 0.30 -10.72
CA GLU A 76 7.04 -0.10 -11.97
C GLU A 76 6.52 0.75 -13.12
N GLU A 77 7.39 1.03 -14.09
CA GLU A 77 6.96 1.68 -15.33
C GLU A 77 6.69 0.59 -16.37
N THR A 78 5.48 0.57 -16.91
CA THR A 78 5.05 -0.30 -17.99
C THR A 78 4.77 0.55 -19.23
N GLY A 79 4.49 -0.13 -20.37
CA GLY A 79 4.06 0.56 -21.59
C GLY A 79 2.75 1.34 -21.44
N GLU A 80 1.97 1.09 -20.38
CA GLU A 80 0.68 1.72 -20.09
C GLU A 80 0.79 2.84 -19.05
N GLY A 81 1.97 3.01 -18.44
CA GLY A 81 2.23 4.02 -17.42
C GLY A 81 2.85 3.42 -16.16
N VAL A 82 2.70 4.12 -15.04
CA VAL A 82 3.25 3.68 -13.75
C VAL A 82 2.21 2.82 -13.04
N GLN A 83 2.60 1.62 -12.64
CA GLN A 83 1.78 0.71 -11.84
C GLN A 83 2.41 0.51 -10.46
N PHE A 84 1.58 0.38 -9.42
CA PHE A 84 2.04 -0.01 -8.10
C PHE A 84 2.09 -1.53 -7.97
N VAL A 85 3.15 -2.05 -7.34
CA VAL A 85 3.34 -3.49 -7.12
C VAL A 85 3.71 -3.78 -5.68
N LEU A 86 3.31 -4.97 -5.21
CA LEU A 86 3.61 -5.47 -3.87
C LEU A 86 4.50 -6.70 -4.00
N LEU A 87 5.74 -6.58 -3.51
CA LEU A 87 6.74 -7.64 -3.53
C LEU A 87 6.84 -8.30 -2.15
N GLY A 88 7.10 -9.60 -2.11
CA GLY A 88 7.25 -10.35 -0.85
C GLY A 88 5.95 -10.95 -0.29
N LEU A 89 4.82 -10.71 -0.96
CA LEU A 89 3.64 -11.56 -0.81
C LEU A 89 3.88 -12.80 -1.67
N ASN A 90 4.30 -13.92 -1.07
CA ASN A 90 4.35 -15.20 -1.77
C ASN A 90 2.91 -15.60 -2.16
N GLN A 91 2.51 -15.21 -3.36
CA GLN A 91 1.19 -15.48 -3.92
C GLN A 91 1.43 -16.47 -5.07
N CYS A 92 1.16 -17.74 -4.77
CA CYS A 92 1.28 -18.90 -5.65
C CYS A 92 2.74 -19.34 -5.99
N CYS A 93 2.90 -20.68 -5.98
CA CYS A 93 4.15 -21.46 -5.99
C CYS A 93 5.11 -21.18 -7.16
#